data_AF-A0A3N5T836-F1
#
_entry.id   AF-A0A3N5T836-F1
#
_cell.length_a   1.000
_cell.length_b   1.000
_cell.length_c   1.000
_cell.angle_alpha   90.00
_cell.angle_beta   90.00
_cell.angle_gamma   90.00
#
_symmetry.space_group_name_H-M   'P 1'
#
loop_
_entity.id
_entity.type
_entity.pdbx_description
1 polymer ?
#
loop_
_entity_poly.entity_id
_entity_poly.type
_entity_poly.pdbx_seq_one_letter_code
_entity_poly.pdbx_strand_id
1 'polypeptide(L)' 'ALNMMNEARTGFRAFNEGTKETGREIDFVKLRQGLAKGTPWTEELIESLMPGAKE' A
#
# COMPACT_ATOMS: atom_id res chain seq x y z
N ALA A 1 14.68 -6.94 -8.95
CA ALA A 1 13.82 -5.87 -9.47
C ALA A 1 12.37 -6.32 -9.34
N LEU A 2 11.57 -5.69 -8.47
CA LEU A 2 10.27 -6.20 -8.02
C LEU A 2 9.17 -5.12 -7.92
N ASN A 3 9.39 -3.94 -8.50
CA ASN A 3 8.60 -2.77 -8.12
C ASN A 3 7.17 -2.83 -8.66
N MET A 4 6.96 -2.96 -9.99
CA MET A 4 5.59 -2.97 -10.54
C MET A 4 4.72 -4.13 -10.08
N MET A 5 5.27 -5.35 -9.95
CA MET A 5 4.48 -6.53 -9.54
C MET A 5 4.04 -6.45 -8.08
N ASN A 6 4.90 -5.94 -7.20
CA ASN A 6 4.56 -5.78 -5.79
C ASN A 6 3.55 -4.65 -5.59
N GLU A 7 3.71 -3.54 -6.31
CA GLU A 7 2.75 -2.42 -6.32
C GLU A 7 1.36 -2.90 -6.77
N ALA A 8 1.29 -3.69 -7.85
CA ALA A 8 0.04 -4.27 -8.32
C ALA A 8 -0.59 -5.20 -7.27
N ARG A 9 0.20 -6.09 -6.64
CA ARG A 9 -0.28 -7.00 -5.60
C ARG A 9 -0.90 -6.25 -4.41
N THR A 10 -0.23 -5.19 -3.95
CA THR A 10 -0.71 -4.36 -2.84
C THR A 10 -1.97 -3.59 -3.23
N GLY A 11 -2.05 -3.05 -4.45
CA GLY A 11 -3.25 -2.41 -4.97
C GLY A 11 -4.45 -3.36 -5.09
N PHE A 12 -4.25 -4.58 -5.62
CA PHE A 12 -5.33 -5.58 -5.71
C PHE A 12 -5.85 -6.01 -4.34
N ARG A 13 -4.96 -6.13 -3.36
CA ARG A 13 -5.36 -6.43 -1.97
C ARG A 13 -6.24 -5.32 -1.40
N ALA A 14 -5.82 -4.06 -1.51
CA ALA A 14 -6.63 -2.91 -1.08
C ALA A 14 -7.99 -2.83 -1.77
N PHE A 15 -8.05 -3.16 -3.06
CA PHE A 15 -9.32 -3.20 -3.79
C PHE A 15 -10.26 -4.28 -3.25
N ASN A 16 -9.72 -5.46 -2.94
CA ASN A 16 -10.49 -6.60 -2.45
C ASN A 16 -10.97 -6.41 -1.01
N GLU A 17 -10.13 -5.87 -0.13
CA GLU A 17 -10.43 -5.70 1.30
C GLU A 17 -11.14 -4.37 1.61
N GLY A 18 -11.01 -3.39 0.73
CA GLY A 18 -11.56 -2.05 0.89
C GLY A 18 -13.09 -1.97 0.81
N THR A 19 -13.69 -1.15 1.68
CA THR A 19 -15.13 -0.89 1.71
C THR A 19 -15.46 0.50 1.15
N LYS A 20 -16.75 0.86 1.08
CA LYS A 20 -17.15 2.23 0.74
C LYS A 20 -16.69 3.27 1.76
N GLU A 21 -16.51 2.85 3.02
CA GLU A 21 -16.17 3.73 4.13
C GLU A 21 -14.66 3.96 4.22
N THR A 22 -13.86 2.93 3.98
CA THR A 22 -12.39 3.01 4.06
C THR A 22 -11.71 3.30 2.73
N GLY A 23 -12.39 3.07 1.61
CA GLY A 23 -11.83 3.18 0.26
C GLY A 23 -11.24 1.85 -0.24
N ARG A 24 -10.76 1.83 -1.50
CA ARG A 24 -10.28 0.63 -2.21
C ARG A 24 -8.91 0.81 -2.86
N GLU A 25 -8.22 1.86 -2.46
CA GLU A 25 -6.93 2.25 -3.00
C GLU A 25 -5.94 2.36 -1.85
N ILE A 26 -4.67 2.04 -2.12
CA ILE A 26 -3.60 2.24 -1.17
C ILE A 26 -3.19 3.71 -1.11
N ASP A 27 -2.51 4.11 -0.03
CA ASP A 27 -1.86 5.41 0.02
C ASP A 27 -0.58 5.42 -0.85
N PHE A 28 -0.76 5.73 -2.14
CA PHE A 28 0.35 5.79 -3.09
C PHE A 28 1.38 6.86 -2.72
N VAL A 29 1.00 7.92 -2.01
CA VAL A 29 1.95 8.95 -1.59
C VAL A 29 2.89 8.39 -0.53
N LYS A 30 2.36 7.74 0.51
CA LYS A 30 3.16 7.07 1.54
C LYS A 30 4.07 5.99 0.95
N LEU A 31 3.56 5.20 0.00
CA LEU A 31 4.36 4.22 -0.72
C LEU A 31 5.58 4.88 -1.40
N ARG A 32 5.35 5.93 -2.19
CA ARG A 32 6.43 6.63 -2.91
C ARG A 32 7.42 7.30 -1.95
N GLN A 33 6.95 7.83 -0.83
CA GLN A 33 7.81 8.39 0.22
C GLN A 33 8.66 7.31 0.90
N GLY A 34 8.09 6.15 1.23
CA GLY A 34 8.82 5.02 1.80
C GLY A 34 9.90 4.49 0.86
N LEU A 35 9.55 4.31 -0.42
CA LEU A 35 10.52 3.90 -1.45
C LEU A 35 11.65 4.92 -1.62
N ALA A 36 11.35 6.22 -1.59
CA ALA A 36 12.36 7.27 -1.65
C ALA A 36 13.32 7.27 -0.44
N LYS A 37 12.83 6.84 0.73
CA LYS A 37 13.64 6.67 1.95
C LYS A 37 14.39 5.32 2.00
N GLY A 38 14.22 4.46 1.00
CA GLY A 38 14.80 3.12 0.99
C GLY A 38 14.12 2.14 1.96
N THR A 39 12.90 2.42 2.39
CA THR A 39 12.13 1.51 3.23
C THR A 39 11.97 0.16 2.53
N PRO A 40 12.31 -0.96 3.19
CA PRO A 40 12.16 -2.28 2.59
C PRO A 40 10.69 -2.60 2.34
N TRP A 41 10.44 -3.43 1.32
CA TRP A 41 9.10 -3.91 1.02
C TRP A 41 8.68 -5.00 2.02
N THR A 42 8.10 -4.60 3.16
CA THR A 42 7.67 -5.48 4.25
C THR A 42 6.15 -5.54 4.36
N GLU A 43 5.63 -6.54 5.07
CA GLU A 43 4.20 -6.58 5.41
C GLU A 43 3.77 -5.37 6.22
N GLU A 44 4.59 -4.90 7.16
CA GLU A 44 4.33 -3.68 7.94
C GLU A 44 4.15 -2.45 7.04
N LEU A 45 5.02 -2.29 6.02
CA LEU A 45 4.84 -1.23 5.02
C LEU A 45 3.50 -1.41 4.30
N ILE A 46 3.19 -2.62 3.81
CA ILE A 46 1.93 -2.89 3.10
C ILE A 46 0.71 -2.57 3.97
N GLU A 47 0.70 -3.02 5.22
CA GLU A 47 -0.40 -2.78 6.17
C GLU A 47 -0.60 -1.29 6.44
N SER A 48 0.49 -0.53 6.58
CA SER A 48 0.43 0.94 6.76
C SER A 48 -0.17 1.69 5.56
N LEU A 49 -0.19 1.05 4.37
CA LEU A 49 -0.70 1.62 3.13
C LEU A 49 -2.16 1.26 2.86
N MET A 50 -2.76 0.36 3.65
CA MET A 50 -4.11 -0.12 3.42
C MET A 50 -5.18 0.96 3.69
N PRO A 51 -6.32 0.93 2.98
CA PRO A 51 -7.44 1.82 3.24
C PRO A 51 -7.91 1.69 4.69
N GLY A 52 -7.99 2.82 5.40
CA GLY A 52 -8.39 2.86 6.82
C GLY A 52 -7.28 2.53 7.82
N ALA A 53 -6.04 2.32 7.38
CA ALA A 53 -4.89 2.32 8.26
C ALA A 53 -4.81 3.67 9.00
N LYS A 54 -4.87 3.64 10.33
CA LYS A 54 -4.73 4.84 11.16
C LYS A 54 -3.27 5.31 11.13
N GLU A 55 -3.09 6.64 11.16
CA GLU A 55 -1.77 7.29 11.21
C GLU A 55 -0.97 6.94 12.47
#